data_AF-A0A7K4DTC1-F1
#
_entry.id   AF-A0A7K4DTC1-F1
#
_cell.length_a   1.000
_cell.length_b   1.000
_cell.length_c   1.000
_cell.angle_alpha   90.00
_cell.angle_beta   90.00
_cell.angle_gamma   90.00
#
_symmetry.space_group_name_H-M   'P 1'
#
loop_
_entity.id
_entity.type
_entity.pdbx_description
1 polymer ?
#
loop_
_entity_poly.entity_id
_entity_poly.type
_entity_poly.pdbx_seq_one_letter_code
_entity_poly.pdbx_strand_id
1 'polypeptide(L)'
;MKKIEAVIKRKNFPTIKSILSTVGTYIVDKRNLDDNQIYDESKGSRVGSSGLQSIPLAKIEMVVSDKDARKVIEMISQSSGLSSNHGGKIFVSEMEEVLDMETLDGNQDLEISGLPKTKPRTLPKRSRFVPLQKFTLHKLQVVYEENKEKLRDDYRIKSFSDFTNYCIMKHLPTLEKQLKNPTMLYENNFGDF
;
A
#
# COMPACT_ATOMS: atom_id res chain seq x y z
N MET A 1 2.07 -0.34 -0.10
CA MET A 1 2.08 1.14 -0.07
C MET A 1 3.28 1.64 -0.84
N LYS A 2 3.20 2.87 -1.38
CA LYS A 2 4.35 3.50 -2.07
C LYS A 2 4.70 4.83 -1.47
N LYS A 3 5.99 5.05 -1.29
CA LYS A 3 6.56 6.39 -1.13
C LYS A 3 6.77 6.99 -2.52
N ILE A 4 6.20 8.16 -2.74
CA ILE A 4 6.40 8.95 -3.95
C ILE A 4 7.23 10.17 -3.59
N GLU A 5 8.35 10.35 -4.30
CA GLU A 5 9.16 11.56 -4.23
C GLU A 5 9.17 12.23 -5.61
N ALA A 6 8.82 13.50 -5.68
CA ALA A 6 8.76 14.21 -6.96
C ALA A 6 9.48 15.55 -6.88
N VAL A 7 10.24 15.86 -7.93
CA VAL A 7 10.80 17.19 -8.14
C VAL A 7 9.85 17.98 -9.04
N ILE A 8 9.43 19.17 -8.59
CA ILE A 8 8.43 20.01 -9.26
C ILE A 8 8.88 21.47 -9.32
N LYS A 9 8.29 22.27 -10.23
CA LYS A 9 8.45 23.73 -10.19
C LYS A 9 7.82 24.27 -8.90
N ARG A 10 8.57 25.07 -8.13
CA ARG A 10 8.14 25.58 -6.82
C ARG A 10 6.81 26.34 -6.88
N LYS A 11 6.58 27.08 -7.97
CA LYS A 11 5.35 27.83 -8.23
C LYS A 11 4.09 26.96 -8.39
N ASN A 12 4.23 25.70 -8.79
CA ASN A 12 3.10 24.79 -9.03
C ASN A 12 2.69 24.01 -7.77
N PHE A 13 3.44 24.13 -6.68
CA PHE A 13 3.15 23.45 -5.42
C PHE A 13 1.74 23.71 -4.88
N PRO A 14 1.20 24.95 -4.85
CA PRO A 14 -0.14 25.20 -4.32
C PRO A 14 -1.24 24.45 -5.09
N THR A 15 -1.12 24.39 -6.42
CA THR A 15 -2.04 23.65 -7.29
C THR A 15 -2.01 22.16 -6.98
N ILE A 16 -0.80 21.59 -6.89
CA ILE A 16 -0.60 20.17 -6.55
C ILE A 16 -1.16 19.87 -5.16
N LYS A 17 -0.92 20.73 -4.16
CA LYS A 17 -1.45 20.57 -2.81
C LYS A 17 -2.98 20.51 -2.79
N SER A 18 -3.64 21.43 -3.49
CA SER A 18 -5.11 21.49 -3.57
C SER A 18 -5.71 20.26 -4.25
N ILE A 19 -5.01 19.73 -5.26
CA ILE A 19 -5.42 18.52 -5.96
C ILE A 19 -5.30 17.30 -5.04
N LEU A 20 -4.14 17.15 -4.37
CA LEU A 20 -3.88 16.00 -3.51
C LEU A 20 -4.81 15.97 -2.29
N SER A 21 -5.16 17.14 -1.73
CA SER A 21 -6.15 17.21 -0.65
C SER A 21 -7.53 16.73 -1.08
N THR A 22 -7.91 16.90 -2.34
CA THR A 22 -9.19 16.38 -2.88
C THR A 22 -9.17 14.86 -3.00
N VAL A 23 -7.99 14.28 -3.26
CA VAL A 23 -7.77 12.82 -3.30
C VAL A 23 -7.67 12.23 -1.89
N GLY A 24 -7.56 13.08 -0.84
CA GLY A 24 -7.37 12.64 0.53
C GLY A 24 -5.93 12.22 0.85
N THR A 25 -4.97 12.62 0.01
CA THR A 25 -3.54 12.35 0.20
C THR A 25 -2.85 13.59 0.75
N TYR A 26 -1.98 13.40 1.74
CA TYR A 26 -1.22 14.47 2.36
C TYR A 26 0.26 14.40 1.97
N ILE A 27 0.87 15.57 1.83
CA ILE A 27 2.30 15.71 1.60
C ILE A 27 3.01 15.58 2.95
N VAL A 28 3.97 14.67 3.03
CA VAL A 28 4.74 14.36 4.25
C VAL A 28 5.89 15.36 4.42
N ASP A 29 6.61 15.64 3.33
CA ASP A 29 7.73 16.58 3.34
C ASP A 29 7.74 17.45 2.09
N LYS A 30 8.22 18.69 2.24
CA LYS A 30 8.43 19.64 1.17
C LYS A 30 9.75 20.37 1.40
N ARG A 31 10.71 20.14 0.50
CA ARG A 31 12.00 20.82 0.53
C ARG A 31 12.21 21.67 -0.70
N ASN A 32 12.72 22.87 -0.49
CA ASN A 32 13.16 23.74 -1.58
C ASN A 32 14.51 23.24 -2.08
N LEU A 33 14.66 23.11 -3.40
CA LEU A 33 15.95 22.79 -4.01
C LEU A 33 16.55 24.11 -4.49
N ASP A 34 17.72 24.43 -3.93
CA ASP A 34 18.56 25.55 -4.34
C ASP A 34 19.79 24.97 -5.07
N ASP A 35 20.36 25.73 -6.01
CA ASP A 35 21.51 25.32 -6.84
C ASP A 35 21.27 24.12 -7.78
N ASN A 36 20.21 24.23 -8.58
CA ASN A 36 19.81 23.22 -9.55
C ASN A 36 20.29 23.56 -10.97
N GLN A 37 20.81 22.55 -11.69
CA GLN A 37 21.27 22.69 -13.09
C GLN A 37 20.13 22.68 -14.12
N ILE A 38 18.92 23.07 -13.72
CA ILE A 38 17.74 23.07 -14.58
C ILE A 38 17.40 24.52 -14.93
N TYR A 39 17.45 24.82 -16.23
CA TYR A 39 17.24 26.14 -16.79
C TYR A 39 16.01 26.17 -17.71
N ASP A 40 15.29 27.29 -17.71
CA ASP A 40 14.22 27.59 -18.67
C ASP A 40 14.71 28.64 -19.67
N GLU A 41 14.13 28.64 -20.87
CA GLU A 41 14.38 29.72 -21.84
C GLU A 41 13.74 31.02 -21.33
N SER A 42 14.56 32.03 -21.08
CA SER A 42 14.08 33.34 -20.63
C SER A 42 13.54 34.12 -21.83
N LYS A 43 12.21 34.31 -21.89
CA LYS A 43 11.53 35.14 -22.91
C LYS A 43 11.66 36.65 -22.66
N GLY A 44 12.83 37.11 -22.21
CA GLY A 44 13.09 38.51 -21.88
C GLY A 44 14.00 39.17 -22.93
N SER A 45 13.55 40.27 -23.52
CA SER A 45 14.29 41.04 -24.55
C SER A 45 15.46 41.88 -24.03
N ARG A 46 16.08 41.52 -22.90
CA ARG A 46 17.24 42.26 -22.39
C ARG A 46 18.48 41.84 -23.15
N VAL A 47 18.91 42.71 -24.05
CA VAL A 47 20.18 42.64 -24.79
C VAL A 47 21.32 42.34 -23.79
N GLY A 48 21.87 41.12 -23.85
CA GLY A 48 23.01 40.70 -23.03
C GLY A 48 22.76 39.65 -21.94
N SER A 49 21.51 39.21 -21.69
CA SER A 49 21.30 38.06 -20.81
C SER A 49 21.49 36.75 -21.57
N SER A 50 22.34 35.85 -21.07
CA SER A 50 22.30 34.43 -21.45
C SER A 50 20.84 34.00 -21.34
N GLY A 51 20.21 33.56 -22.43
CA GLY A 51 18.76 33.33 -22.54
C GLY A 51 18.23 32.19 -21.68
N LEU A 52 18.94 31.82 -20.61
CA LEU A 52 18.71 30.71 -19.70
C LEU A 52 18.57 31.26 -18.27
N GLN A 53 17.42 31.00 -17.65
CA GLN A 53 17.16 31.36 -16.25
C GLN A 53 17.00 30.09 -15.41
N SER A 54 17.68 30.03 -14.25
CA SER A 54 17.51 28.92 -13.30
C SER A 54 16.07 28.88 -12.77
N ILE A 55 15.50 27.68 -12.72
CA ILE A 55 14.12 27.46 -12.30
C ILE A 55 14.09 27.10 -10.80
N PRO A 56 13.32 27.82 -9.96
CA PRO A 56 13.16 27.41 -8.57
C PRO A 56 12.37 26.10 -8.48
N LEU A 57 12.97 25.07 -7.89
CA LEU A 57 12.36 23.75 -7.72
C LEU A 57 12.03 23.45 -6.26
N ALA A 58 11.17 22.45 -6.08
CA ALA A 58 10.85 21.85 -4.79
C ALA A 58 10.77 20.32 -4.94
N LYS A 59 11.29 19.61 -3.93
CA LYS A 59 11.06 18.18 -3.73
C LYS A 59 9.85 18.02 -2.81
N ILE A 60 8.89 17.20 -3.22
CA ILE A 60 7.76 16.77 -2.39
C ILE A 60 7.86 15.28 -2.13
N GLU A 61 7.53 14.87 -0.91
CA GLU A 61 7.48 13.45 -0.50
C GLU A 61 6.08 13.15 0.05
N MET A 62 5.53 12.01 -0.33
CA MET A 62 4.24 11.54 0.16
C MET A 62 4.19 10.01 0.20
N VAL A 63 3.35 9.48 1.08
CA VAL A 63 3.05 8.05 1.14
C VAL A 63 1.61 7.85 0.69
N VAL A 64 1.41 6.89 -0.21
CA VAL A 64 0.13 6.60 -0.83
C VAL A 64 -0.16 5.10 -0.81
N SER A 65 -1.45 4.79 -0.87
CA SER A 65 -1.90 3.43 -1.15
C SER A 65 -1.42 3.00 -2.54
N ASP A 66 -1.23 1.71 -2.75
CA ASP A 66 -0.79 1.17 -4.04
C ASP A 66 -1.84 1.42 -5.13
N LYS A 67 -3.12 1.42 -4.73
CA LYS A 67 -4.29 1.71 -5.58
C LYS A 67 -4.27 3.14 -6.12
N ASP A 68 -3.91 4.11 -5.27
CA ASP A 68 -3.92 5.52 -5.64
C ASP A 68 -2.60 5.99 -6.26
N ALA A 69 -1.53 5.20 -6.12
CA ALA A 69 -0.18 5.57 -6.56
C ALA A 69 -0.13 5.99 -8.03
N ARG A 70 -0.74 5.22 -8.95
CA ARG A 70 -0.75 5.57 -10.38
C ARG A 70 -1.43 6.90 -10.65
N LYS A 71 -2.60 7.12 -10.03
CA LYS A 71 -3.37 8.35 -10.18
C LYS A 71 -2.57 9.55 -9.67
N VAL A 72 -1.92 9.41 -8.52
CA VAL A 72 -1.09 10.47 -7.94
C VAL A 72 0.12 10.80 -8.83
N ILE A 73 0.80 9.78 -9.36
CA ILE A 73 1.94 9.97 -10.29
C ILE A 73 1.49 10.75 -11.53
N GLU A 74 0.37 10.38 -12.13
CA GLU A 74 -0.18 11.05 -13.31
C GLU A 74 -0.52 12.52 -13.02
N MET A 75 -1.21 12.78 -11.91
CA MET A 75 -1.58 14.14 -11.49
C MET A 75 -0.36 15.03 -11.24
N ILE A 76 0.68 14.48 -10.57
CA ILE A 76 1.93 15.19 -10.33
C ILE A 76 2.63 15.45 -11.66
N SER A 77 2.71 14.47 -12.56
CA SER A 77 3.34 14.62 -13.87
C SER A 77 2.73 15.80 -14.65
N GLN A 78 1.40 15.84 -14.75
CA GLN A 78 0.66 16.89 -15.47
C GLN A 78 0.80 18.27 -14.79
N SER A 79 0.85 18.31 -13.46
CA SER A 79 0.85 19.56 -12.68
C SER A 79 2.23 20.06 -12.27
N SER A 80 3.29 19.26 -12.44
CA SER A 80 4.67 19.56 -11.98
C SER A 80 5.28 20.78 -12.66
N GLY A 81 4.83 21.09 -13.87
CA GLY A 81 5.40 22.11 -14.73
C GLY A 81 6.78 21.75 -15.29
N LEU A 82 7.24 20.51 -15.11
CA LEU A 82 8.47 19.98 -15.70
C LEU A 82 8.12 18.91 -16.74
N SER A 83 8.85 18.90 -17.85
CA SER A 83 8.81 17.78 -18.78
C SER A 83 10.01 16.85 -18.56
N SER A 84 9.97 15.66 -19.16
CA SER A 84 11.08 14.70 -19.18
C SER A 84 12.39 15.34 -19.63
N ASN A 85 12.33 16.28 -20.58
CA ASN A 85 13.50 16.96 -21.14
C ASN A 85 14.12 17.97 -20.17
N HIS A 86 13.33 18.50 -19.22
CA HIS A 86 13.80 19.46 -18.21
C HIS A 86 14.23 18.77 -16.90
N GLY A 87 14.47 17.44 -16.93
CA GLY A 87 14.95 16.70 -15.77
C GLY A 87 13.90 16.46 -14.68
N GLY A 88 12.60 16.59 -14.99
CA GLY A 88 11.53 16.19 -14.09
C GLY A 88 11.60 14.69 -13.80
N LYS A 89 11.83 14.32 -12.54
CA LYS A 89 11.89 12.92 -12.09
C LYS A 89 10.91 12.70 -10.94
N ILE A 90 10.22 11.56 -11.01
CA ILE A 90 9.38 11.03 -9.95
C ILE A 90 10.01 9.70 -9.56
N PHE A 91 10.34 9.56 -8.28
CA PHE A 91 10.86 8.34 -7.68
C PHE A 91 9.72 7.66 -6.93
N VAL A 92 9.62 6.35 -7.11
CA VAL A 92 8.61 5.52 -6.45
C VAL A 92 9.38 4.43 -5.72
N SER A 93 9.15 4.32 -4.41
CA SER A 93 9.75 3.31 -3.56
C SER A 93 8.65 2.54 -2.84
N GLU A 94 8.81 1.23 -2.71
CA GLU A 94 7.87 0.40 -1.96
C GLU A 94 8.06 0.62 -0.45
N MET A 95 6.95 0.71 0.27
CA MET A 95 6.90 0.85 1.72
C MET A 95 6.12 -0.33 2.29
N GLU A 96 6.73 -1.00 3.26
CA GLU A 96 6.14 -2.17 3.92
C GLU A 96 5.02 -1.76 4.89
N GLU A 97 5.28 -0.76 5.73
CA GLU A 97 4.38 -0.37 6.82
C GLU A 97 4.49 1.13 7.15
N VAL A 98 3.39 1.70 7.64
CA VAL A 98 3.35 3.04 8.25
C VAL A 98 2.79 2.88 9.65
N LEU A 99 3.56 3.33 10.64
CA LEU A 99 3.20 3.29 12.05
C LEU A 99 2.63 4.64 12.48
N ASP A 100 1.54 4.61 13.23
CA ASP A 100 1.09 5.78 14.00
C ASP A 100 1.98 5.94 15.24
N MET A 101 2.51 7.14 15.48
CA MET A 101 3.38 7.41 16.63
C MET A 101 2.65 7.30 17.96
N GLU A 102 1.33 7.54 18.00
CA GLU A 102 0.55 7.50 19.23
C GLU A 102 0.12 6.07 19.60
N THR A 103 -0.38 5.31 18.62
CA THR A 103 -0.92 3.96 18.88
C THR A 103 0.08 2.84 18.61
N LEU A 104 1.16 3.10 17.87
CA LEU A 104 2.06 2.10 17.30
C LEU A 104 1.35 1.06 16.41
N ASP A 105 0.12 1.34 15.99
CA ASP A 105 -0.59 0.48 15.05
C ASP A 105 -0.02 0.66 13.65
N GLY A 106 0.29 -0.47 13.01
CA GLY A 106 0.79 -0.51 11.64
C GLY A 106 -0.31 -0.62 10.61
N ASN A 107 -0.31 0.31 9.66
CA ASN A 107 -1.07 0.16 8.43
C ASN A 107 -0.19 -0.51 7.38
N GLN A 108 -0.63 -1.68 6.92
CA GLN A 108 -0.08 -2.38 5.76
C GLN A 108 -1.14 -2.39 4.68
N ASP A 109 -0.80 -1.89 3.50
CA ASP A 109 -1.69 -1.93 2.34
C ASP A 109 -1.53 -3.30 1.68
N LEU A 110 -2.19 -4.31 2.26
CA LEU A 110 -2.26 -5.65 1.71
C LEU A 110 -3.09 -5.59 0.42
N GLU A 111 -2.43 -5.51 -0.73
CA GLU A 111 -3.12 -5.74 -2.01
C GLU A 111 -3.59 -7.20 -2.07
N ILE A 112 -4.85 -7.43 -1.70
CA ILE A 112 -5.56 -8.65 -2.10
C ILE A 112 -5.83 -8.50 -3.60
N SER A 113 -5.01 -9.14 -4.41
CA SER A 113 -5.19 -9.26 -5.84
C SER A 113 -6.49 -10.00 -6.16
N GLY A 114 -7.41 -9.29 -6.83
CA GLY A 114 -8.35 -9.86 -7.80
C GLY A 114 -9.39 -10.89 -7.34
N LEU A 115 -10.41 -10.47 -6.58
CA LEU A 115 -11.74 -11.12 -6.61
C LEU A 115 -12.83 -10.04 -6.66
N PRO A 116 -13.92 -10.23 -7.44
CA PRO A 116 -14.94 -9.21 -7.65
C PRO A 116 -15.59 -8.84 -6.31
N LYS A 117 -15.72 -7.52 -6.08
CA LYS A 117 -16.33 -6.91 -4.88
C LYS A 117 -17.73 -7.47 -4.63
N THR A 118 -17.85 -8.51 -3.82
CA THR A 118 -19.09 -8.83 -3.13
C THR A 118 -19.24 -7.85 -1.97
N LYS A 119 -20.46 -7.32 -1.78
CA LYS A 119 -20.79 -6.27 -0.81
C LYS A 119 -20.17 -6.59 0.56
N PRO A 120 -19.57 -5.60 1.28
CA PRO A 120 -18.98 -5.85 2.57
C PRO A 120 -20.07 -6.31 3.56
N ARG A 121 -20.11 -7.61 3.85
CA ARG A 121 -20.91 -8.13 4.95
C ARG A 121 -20.18 -7.76 6.24
N THR A 122 -20.82 -6.93 7.05
CA THR A 122 -20.33 -6.56 8.38
C THR A 122 -20.17 -7.82 9.22
N LEU A 123 -18.93 -8.20 9.48
CA LEU A 123 -18.60 -9.35 10.32
C LEU A 123 -18.82 -8.97 11.79
N PRO A 124 -19.38 -9.88 12.61
CA PRO A 124 -19.64 -9.60 14.02
C PRO A 124 -18.34 -9.38 14.79
N LYS A 125 -18.29 -8.33 15.62
CA LYS A 125 -17.17 -7.99 16.50
C LYS A 125 -16.97 -9.13 17.52
N ARG A 126 -15.97 -9.99 17.33
CA ARG A 126 -15.48 -10.91 18.37
C ARG A 126 -14.23 -10.34 19.05
N SER A 127 -14.13 -10.62 20.35
CA SER A 127 -13.26 -10.00 21.36
C SER A 127 -11.75 -10.09 21.06
N ARG A 128 -10.99 -9.21 21.72
CA ARG A 128 -9.51 -9.10 21.81
C ARG A 128 -8.75 -10.43 21.64
N PHE A 129 -8.41 -10.77 20.40
CA PHE A 129 -7.42 -11.80 20.07
C PHE A 129 -6.09 -11.13 19.71
N VAL A 130 -4.97 -11.83 19.93
CA VAL A 130 -3.61 -11.36 19.56
C VAL A 130 -3.56 -11.15 18.03
N PRO A 131 -2.86 -10.13 17.48
CA PRO A 131 -2.91 -9.77 16.05
C PRO A 131 -2.74 -10.94 15.06
N LEU A 132 -1.82 -11.88 15.34
CA LEU A 132 -1.60 -13.10 14.55
C LEU A 132 -2.82 -14.04 14.54
N GLN A 133 -3.54 -14.15 15.65
CA GLN A 133 -4.78 -14.93 15.74
C GLN A 133 -5.89 -14.25 14.93
N LYS A 134 -5.91 -12.91 14.88
CA LYS A 134 -6.88 -12.14 14.08
C LYS A 134 -6.70 -12.37 12.58
N PHE A 135 -5.45 -12.39 12.09
CA PHE A 135 -5.16 -12.67 10.67
C PHE A 135 -5.55 -14.09 10.27
N THR A 136 -5.15 -15.10 11.05
CA THR A 136 -5.47 -16.50 10.78
C THR A 136 -6.98 -16.76 10.81
N LEU A 137 -7.70 -16.18 11.78
CA LEU A 137 -9.15 -16.26 11.84
C LEU A 137 -9.83 -15.55 10.66
N HIS A 138 -9.29 -14.41 10.19
CA HIS A 138 -9.79 -13.74 9.00
C HIS A 138 -9.66 -14.64 7.76
N LYS A 139 -8.49 -15.28 7.55
CA LYS A 139 -8.29 -16.22 6.44
C LYS A 139 -9.28 -17.37 6.50
N LEU A 140 -9.47 -18.00 7.68
CA LEU A 140 -10.46 -19.06 7.86
C LEU A 140 -11.89 -18.56 7.59
N GLN A 141 -12.20 -17.33 7.98
CA GLN A 141 -13.52 -16.75 7.79
C GLN A 141 -13.85 -16.48 6.33
N VAL A 142 -12.87 -16.00 5.54
CA VAL A 142 -13.02 -15.88 4.08
C VAL A 142 -13.31 -17.24 3.46
N VAL A 143 -12.51 -18.27 3.79
CA VAL A 143 -12.71 -19.63 3.26
C VAL A 143 -14.08 -20.20 3.63
N TYR A 144 -14.54 -19.99 4.86
CA TYR A 144 -15.86 -20.44 5.30
C TYR A 144 -17.00 -19.77 4.53
N GLU A 145 -16.96 -18.44 4.35
CA GLU A 145 -18.02 -17.71 3.66
C GLU A 145 -18.05 -18.01 2.16
N GLU A 146 -16.89 -18.19 1.51
CA GLU A 146 -16.81 -18.58 0.09
C GLU A 146 -17.36 -19.98 -0.18
N ASN A 147 -17.22 -20.90 0.78
CA ASN A 147 -17.56 -22.31 0.60
C ASN A 147 -18.80 -22.73 1.42
N LYS A 148 -19.58 -21.77 1.91
CA LYS A 148 -20.64 -22.01 2.90
C LYS A 148 -21.66 -23.07 2.49
N GLU A 149 -22.08 -23.08 1.22
CA GLU A 149 -23.06 -24.05 0.73
C GLU A 149 -22.46 -25.46 0.66
N LYS A 150 -21.28 -25.61 0.06
CA LYS A 150 -20.55 -26.90 0.02
C LYS A 150 -20.23 -27.44 1.42
N LEU A 151 -19.79 -26.56 2.33
CA LEU A 151 -19.52 -26.93 3.73
C LEU A 151 -20.78 -27.41 4.44
N ARG A 152 -21.94 -26.83 4.14
CA ARG A 152 -23.22 -27.24 4.71
C ARG A 152 -23.71 -28.57 4.13
N ASP A 153 -23.58 -28.76 2.82
CA ASP A 153 -24.18 -29.89 2.11
C ASP A 153 -23.28 -31.14 2.20
N ASP A 154 -21.98 -31.00 1.91
CA ASP A 154 -21.05 -32.13 1.84
C ASP A 154 -20.46 -32.47 3.22
N TYR A 155 -20.18 -31.45 4.03
CA TYR A 155 -19.48 -31.61 5.32
C TYR A 155 -20.39 -31.44 6.54
N ARG A 156 -21.67 -31.09 6.35
CA ARG A 156 -22.66 -30.85 7.43
C ARG A 156 -22.22 -29.76 8.43
N ILE A 157 -21.32 -28.88 8.02
CA ILE A 157 -20.78 -27.77 8.81
C ILE A 157 -21.72 -26.58 8.69
N LYS A 158 -22.40 -26.24 9.78
CA LYS A 158 -23.48 -25.23 9.76
C LYS A 158 -23.03 -23.85 10.24
N SER A 159 -21.93 -23.77 10.98
CA SER A 159 -21.42 -22.52 11.52
C SER A 159 -19.91 -22.37 11.33
N PHE A 160 -19.42 -21.13 11.40
CA PHE A 160 -17.99 -20.84 11.38
C PHE A 160 -17.24 -21.48 12.55
N SER A 161 -17.90 -21.63 13.71
CA SER A 161 -17.31 -22.32 14.85
C SER A 161 -17.10 -23.80 14.55
N ASP A 162 -18.08 -24.45 13.91
CA ASP A 162 -17.98 -25.85 13.51
C ASP A 162 -16.87 -26.04 12.47
N PHE A 163 -16.73 -25.10 11.55
CA PHE A 163 -15.66 -25.10 10.56
C PHE A 163 -14.27 -25.00 11.22
N THR A 164 -14.11 -24.09 12.17
CA THR A 164 -12.86 -23.92 12.91
C THR A 164 -12.51 -25.19 13.69
N ASN A 165 -13.50 -25.78 14.37
CA ASN A 165 -13.33 -27.03 15.11
C ASN A 165 -12.95 -28.19 14.18
N TYR A 166 -13.58 -28.28 13.01
CA TYR A 166 -13.26 -29.30 12.01
C TYR A 166 -11.82 -29.21 11.52
N CYS A 167 -11.34 -27.99 11.21
CA CYS A 167 -9.95 -27.76 10.82
C CYS A 167 -8.95 -28.17 11.92
N ILE A 168 -9.24 -27.80 13.16
CA ILE A 168 -8.40 -28.16 14.32
C ILE A 168 -8.36 -29.68 14.48
N MET A 169 -9.52 -30.33 14.51
CA MET A 169 -9.63 -31.78 14.73
C MET A 169 -8.98 -32.59 13.60
N LYS A 170 -8.97 -32.08 12.37
CA LYS A 170 -8.30 -32.73 11.25
C LYS A 170 -6.76 -32.61 11.32
N HIS A 171 -6.24 -31.52 11.88
CA HIS A 171 -4.80 -31.28 11.94
C HIS A 171 -4.14 -31.83 13.22
N LEU A 172 -4.90 -31.95 14.31
CA LEU A 172 -4.40 -32.43 15.60
C LEU A 172 -3.69 -33.80 15.53
N PRO A 173 -4.18 -34.82 14.80
CA PRO A 173 -3.49 -36.10 14.68
C PRO A 173 -2.13 -36.00 13.98
N THR A 174 -2.00 -35.08 13.02
CA THR A 174 -0.72 -34.83 12.33
C THR A 174 0.29 -34.22 13.28
N LEU A 175 -0.13 -33.22 14.06
CA LEU A 175 0.70 -32.59 15.09
C LEU A 175 1.13 -33.61 16.16
N GLU A 176 0.21 -34.44 16.65
CA GLU A 176 0.53 -35.48 17.63
C GLU A 176 1.55 -36.50 17.09
N LYS A 177 1.44 -36.86 15.80
CA LYS A 177 2.39 -37.77 15.15
C LYS A 177 3.78 -37.14 14.98
N GLN A 178 3.84 -35.85 14.68
CA GLN A 178 5.09 -35.08 14.59
C GLN A 178 5.76 -34.92 15.96
N LEU A 179 4.99 -34.62 17.01
CA LEU A 179 5.49 -34.51 18.38
C LEU A 179 6.04 -35.84 18.93
N LYS A 180 5.45 -36.98 18.52
CA LYS A 180 5.91 -38.31 18.90
C LYS A 180 7.16 -38.79 18.13
N ASN A 181 7.46 -38.19 16.97
CA ASN A 181 8.59 -38.58 16.12
C ASN A 181 9.46 -37.34 15.80
N PRO A 182 10.34 -36.92 16.72
CA PRO A 182 11.10 -35.67 16.61
C PRO A 182 12.12 -35.62 15.46
N THR A 183 12.30 -36.70 14.69
CA THR A 183 13.38 -36.84 13.70
C THR A 183 13.04 -36.38 12.28
N MET A 184 11.90 -35.71 12.03
CA MET A 184 11.66 -35.04 10.75
C MET A 184 11.74 -33.52 10.91
N LEU A 185 12.95 -33.01 10.74
CA LEU A 185 13.22 -31.59 10.52
C LEU A 185 12.50 -31.13 9.24
N TYR A 186 11.66 -30.11 9.42
CA TYR A 186 11.06 -29.18 8.45
C TYR A 186 11.35 -29.42 6.96
N GLU A 187 10.34 -29.90 6.22
CA GLU A 187 10.12 -29.38 4.87
C GLU A 187 9.48 -28.00 5.01
N ASN A 188 10.29 -26.98 4.74
CA ASN A 188 9.84 -25.62 4.51
C ASN A 188 8.92 -25.57 3.29
N ASN A 189 7.61 -25.72 3.48
CA ASN A 189 6.61 -25.38 2.47
C ASN A 189 6.25 -23.89 2.51
N PHE A 190 7.26 -23.03 2.42
CA PHE A 190 7.14 -21.59 2.13
C PHE A 190 7.95 -21.23 0.88
N GLY A 191 7.79 -22.04 -0.16
CA GLY A 191 8.27 -21.76 -1.52
C GLY A 191 7.18 -22.17 -2.48
N ASP A 192 6.29 -21.24 -2.78
CA ASP A 192 5.47 -21.13 -4.01
C ASP A 192 4.34 -20.15 -3.71
N PHE A 193 4.66 -18.86 -3.74
CA PHE A 193 3.83 -17.75 -4.21
C PHE A 193 4.70 -16.49 -4.33
#